data_AF-A0A5K1G450-F1
#
_entry.id   AF-A0A5K1G450-F1
#
_cell.length_a   1.000
_cell.length_b   1.000
_cell.length_c   1.000
_cell.angle_alpha   90.00
_cell.angle_beta   90.00
_cell.angle_gamma   90.00
#
_symmetry.space_group_name_H-M   'P 1'
#
loop_
_entity.id
_entity.type
_entity.pdbx_description
1 polymer ?
#
loop_
_entity_poly.entity_id
_entity_poly.type
_entity_poly.pdbx_seq_one_letter_code
_entity_poly.pdbx_strand_id
1 'polypeptide(L)' 'DLANAGATRRPTCCVLVSTKPSKGELSQEEQEKLQSDYMQVVTEVKELRFSHL' A
#
# COMPACT_ATOMS: atom_id res chain seq x y z
N ASP A 1 3.80 3.72 6.71
CA ASP A 1 4.27 4.62 5.64
C ASP A 1 4.64 3.77 4.42
N LEU A 2 3.89 3.91 3.33
CA LEU A 2 4.08 3.08 2.13
C LEU A 2 5.38 3.47 1.39
N ALA A 3 5.82 4.72 1.49
CA ALA A 3 7.06 5.20 0.89
C ALA A 3 8.30 4.48 1.47
N ASN A 4 8.25 4.05 2.73
CA ASN A 4 9.31 3.26 3.35
C ASN A 4 9.20 1.74 3.13
N ALA A 5 8.11 1.22 2.55
CA ALA A 5 7.89 -0.23 2.40
C ALA A 5 8.91 -0.93 1.50
N GLY A 6 9.55 -0.18 0.59
CA GLY A 6 10.64 -0.65 -0.27
C GLY A 6 12.05 -0.38 0.27
N ALA A 7 12.19 0.33 1.40
CA ALA A 7 13.47 0.71 2.00
C ALA A 7 14.10 -0.47 2.76
N THR A 8 14.39 -1.55 2.03
CA THR A 8 15.08 -2.73 2.56
C THR A 8 16.52 -2.78 2.06
N ARG A 9 17.38 -3.55 2.73
CA ARG A 9 18.79 -3.74 2.33
C ARG A 9 18.96 -4.38 0.94
N ARG A 10 17.89 -4.91 0.34
CA ARG A 10 17.87 -5.49 -1.00
C ARG A 10 16.73 -4.86 -1.80
N PRO A 11 17.00 -3.82 -2.60
CA PRO A 11 15.96 -3.19 -3.41
C PRO A 11 15.33 -4.21 -4.36
N THR A 12 14.00 -4.27 -4.37
CA THR A 12 13.21 -5.13 -5.27
C THR A 12 12.42 -4.26 -6.24
N CYS A 13 12.29 -4.71 -7.49
CA CYS A 13 11.51 -4.00 -8.52
C CYS A 13 10.01 -4.03 -8.26
N CYS A 14 9.54 -4.98 -7.45
CA CYS A 14 8.14 -5.11 -7.08
C CYS A 14 8.04 -5.34 -5.56
N VAL A 15 7.02 -4.74 -4.96
CA VAL A 15 6.67 -4.92 -3.54
C VAL A 15 5.21 -5.33 -3.48
N LEU A 16 4.91 -6.40 -2.74
CA LEU A 16 3.54 -6.82 -2.48
C LEU A 16 3.04 -6.16 -1.20
N VAL A 17 1.92 -5.43 -1.30
CA VAL A 17 1.30 -4.74 -0.16
C VAL A 17 0.09 -5.57 0.32
N SER A 18 0.09 -5.96 1.59
CA SER A 18 -1.04 -6.61 2.26
C SER A 18 -1.64 -5.67 3.29
N THR A 19 -2.97 -5.49 3.24
CA THR A 19 -3.72 -4.72 4.24
C THR A 19 -4.00 -5.52 5.51
N LYS A 20 -3.76 -6.84 5.49
CA LYS A 20 -3.81 -7.67 6.69
C LYS A 20 -2.46 -7.63 7.42
N PRO A 21 -2.45 -7.52 8.75
CA PRO A 21 -1.22 -7.54 9.53
C PRO A 21 -0.52 -8.89 9.40
N SER A 22 0.81 -8.87 9.22
CA SER A 22 1.64 -10.07 9.12
C SER A 22 1.91 -10.73 10.49
N LYS A 23 1.79 -9.96 11.58
CA LYS A 23 1.87 -10.41 12.98
C LYS A 23 1.04 -9.46 13.85
N GLY A 24 0.33 -10.02 14.84
CA GLY A 24 -0.52 -9.26 15.75
C GLY A 24 -1.80 -8.73 15.10
N GLU A 25 -2.54 -7.92 15.85
CA GLU A 25 -3.75 -7.23 15.39
C GLU A 25 -3.48 -5.73 15.31
N LEU A 26 -4.06 -5.07 14.30
CA LEU A 26 -4.13 -3.62 14.22
C LEU A 26 -5.38 -3.17 14.97
N SER A 27 -5.35 -1.98 15.55
CA SER A 27 -6.59 -1.37 16.02
C SER A 27 -7.54 -1.14 14.84
N GLN A 28 -8.84 -1.11 15.11
CA GLN A 28 -9.84 -0.90 14.07
C GLN A 28 -9.63 0.43 13.33
N GLU A 29 -9.26 1.49 14.05
CA GLU A 29 -8.94 2.80 13.48
C GLU A 29 -7.75 2.73 12.51
N GLU A 30 -6.67 2.05 12.91
CA GLU A 30 -5.50 1.86 12.05
C GLU A 30 -5.82 1.01 10.82
N GLN A 31 -6.69 0.02 10.97
CA GLN A 31 -7.12 -0.84 9.87
C GLN A 31 -7.98 -0.07 8.85
N GLU A 32 -8.94 0.72 9.32
CA GLU A 32 -9.79 1.57 8.47
C GLU A 32 -8.97 2.63 7.75
N LYS A 33 -8.04 3.28 8.46
CA LYS A 33 -7.10 4.24 7.87
C LYS A 33 -6.23 3.59 6.80
N LEU A 34 -5.63 2.44 7.09
CA LEU A 34 -4.79 1.70 6.13
C LEU A 34 -5.57 1.29 4.89
N GLN A 35 -6.83 0.86 5.06
CA GLN A 35 -7.70 0.51 3.93
C GLN A 35 -8.01 1.72 3.06
N SER A 36 -8.36 2.85 3.67
CA SER A 36 -8.62 4.11 2.95
C SER A 36 -7.40 4.57 2.16
N ASP A 37 -6.24 4.65 2.81
CA ASP A 37 -4.98 5.04 2.20
C ASP A 37 -4.62 4.12 1.02
N TYR A 38 -4.79 2.80 1.19
CA TYR A 38 -4.57 1.81 0.13
C TYR A 38 -5.53 2.01 -1.06
N MET A 39 -6.82 2.19 -0.80
CA MET A 39 -7.83 2.36 -1.86
C MET A 39 -7.60 3.63 -2.68
N GLN A 40 -7.18 4.71 -2.03
CA GLN A 40 -6.81 5.94 -2.71
C GLN A 40 -5.66 5.69 -3.69
N VAL A 41 -4.55 5.11 -3.23
CA VAL A 41 -3.37 4.83 -4.07
C VAL A 41 -3.74 3.90 -5.25
N VAL A 42 -4.55 2.87 -5.01
CA VAL A 42 -5.01 1.97 -6.08
C VAL A 42 -5.82 2.71 -7.13
N THR A 43 -6.66 3.66 -6.72
CA THR A 43 -7.48 4.47 -7.63
C THR A 43 -6.59 5.39 -8.47
N GLU A 44 -5.69 6.13 -7.84
CA GLU A 44 -4.75 7.02 -8.51
C GLU A 44 -3.86 6.26 -9.52
N VAL A 45 -3.34 5.09 -9.15
CA VAL A 45 -2.52 4.26 -10.06
C VAL A 45 -3.34 3.75 -11.25
N LYS A 46 -4.61 3.39 -11.03
CA LYS A 46 -5.51 3.01 -12.13
C LYS A 46 -5.73 4.18 -13.07
N GLU A 47 -6.05 5.36 -12.55
CA GLU A 47 -6.27 6.56 -13.36
C GLU A 47 -5.01 6.96 -14.14
N LEU A 48 -3.83 6.93 -13.50
CA LEU A 48 -2.55 7.20 -14.16
C LEU A 48 -2.25 6.20 -15.29
N ARG A 49 -2.57 4.92 -15.08
CA ARG A 49 -2.44 3.89 -16.12
C ARG A 49 -3.34 4.22 -17.31
N PHE A 50 -4.59 4.60 -17.06
CA PHE A 50 -5.57 4.86 -18.12
C PHE A 50 -5.37 6.22 -18.81
N SER A 51 -4.68 7.18 -18.19
CA SER A 51 -4.36 8.48 -18.81
C SER A 51 -3.17 8.44 -19.77
N HIS A 52 -2.37 7.38 -19.75
CA HIS A 52 -1.18 7.19 -20.59
C HIS A 52 -1.32 6.02 -21.58
N LEU A 53 -2.54 5.51 -21.77
CA LEU A 53 -2.92 4.46 -22.71
C LEU A 53 -3.80 5.05 -23.82
#